data_AF-A0A516TNP2-F1
#
_entry.id   AF-A0A516TNP2-F1
#
_cell.length_a   1.000
_cell.length_b   1.000
_cell.length_c   1.000
_cell.angle_alpha   90.00
_cell.angle_beta   90.00
_cell.angle_gamma   90.00
#
_symmetry.space_group_name_H-M   'P 1'
#
loop_
_entity.id
_entity.type
_entity.pdbx_description
1 polymer ?
#
loop_
_entity_poly.entity_id
_entity_poly.type
_entity_poly.pdbx_seq_one_letter_code
_entity_poly.pdbx_strand_id
1 'polypeptide(L)'
;MTKPGGLIAVSTPNNLSLRSIGSLLLRGHFAAFQEGNGNYPAHITALLEIDLLRLAKENHLINMNIGYSNKGKIPWLSFYWPSFLKGKLFSDNIVLLAQKPI
;
A
#
# COMPACT_ATOMS: atom_id res chain seq x y z
N MET A 1 -13.09 -16.64 1.06
CA MET A 1 -12.33 -16.66 2.34
C MET A 1 -11.31 -17.80 2.31
N THR A 2 -10.17 -17.67 2.99
CA THR A 2 -9.07 -18.66 2.94
C THR A 2 -9.31 -19.86 3.88
N LYS A 3 -8.80 -21.04 3.50
CA LYS A 3 -8.77 -22.22 4.38
C LYS A 3 -7.82 -22.01 5.56
N PRO A 4 -8.01 -22.71 6.70
CA PRO A 4 -7.05 -22.67 7.81
C PRO A 4 -5.62 -22.98 7.35
N GLY A 5 -4.64 -22.27 7.91
CA GLY A 5 -3.24 -22.29 7.46
C GLY A 5 -2.98 -21.60 6.11
N GLY A 6 -4.00 -21.03 5.46
CA GLY A 6 -3.87 -20.35 4.17
C GLY A 6 -3.16 -19.00 4.26
N LEU A 7 -2.38 -18.66 3.22
CA LEU A 7 -1.75 -17.35 3.07
C LEU A 7 -2.78 -16.30 2.62
N ILE A 8 -2.70 -15.12 3.22
CA ILE A 8 -3.48 -13.93 2.90
C ILE A 8 -2.49 -12.86 2.47
N ALA A 9 -2.75 -12.24 1.31
CA ALA A 9 -2.02 -11.10 0.82
C ALA A 9 -2.99 -9.93 0.63
N VAL A 10 -2.72 -8.82 1.31
CA VAL A 10 -3.49 -7.58 1.19
C VAL A 10 -2.56 -6.50 0.66
N SER A 11 -2.89 -5.90 -0.47
CA SER A 11 -2.12 -4.79 -1.06
C SER A 11 -2.94 -3.51 -1.12
N THR A 12 -2.31 -2.39 -0.78
CA THR A 12 -2.95 -1.07 -0.82
C THR A 12 -1.92 -0.02 -1.23
N PRO A 13 -2.33 1.17 -1.75
CA PRO A 13 -1.40 2.23 -2.05
C PRO A 13 -0.59 2.64 -0.82
N ASN A 14 0.69 2.91 -1.04
CA ASN A 14 1.59 3.35 0.00
C ASN A 14 1.54 4.87 0.15
N ASN A 15 0.80 5.32 1.17
CA ASN A 15 0.58 6.73 1.45
C ASN A 15 1.83 7.47 1.98
N LEU A 16 2.86 6.73 2.39
CA LEU A 16 4.13 7.28 2.86
C LEU A 16 5.22 7.26 1.77
N SER A 17 4.88 6.88 0.53
CA SER A 17 5.79 7.06 -0.60
C SER A 17 6.02 8.53 -0.90
N LEU A 18 7.19 8.88 -1.43
CA LEU A 18 7.53 10.25 -1.85
C LEU A 18 6.51 10.81 -2.84
N ARG A 19 5.98 9.96 -3.72
CA ARG A 19 4.91 10.33 -4.66
C ARG A 19 3.62 10.67 -3.93
N SER A 20 3.20 9.85 -2.98
CA SER A 20 1.94 10.09 -2.29
C SER A 20 2.02 11.33 -1.39
N ILE A 21 3.13 11.50 -0.67
CA ILE A 21 3.40 12.69 0.15
C ILE A 21 3.48 13.94 -0.72
N GLY A 22 4.23 13.89 -1.83
CA GLY A 22 4.33 15.00 -2.77
C GLY A 22 2.98 15.37 -3.38
N SER A 23 2.14 14.40 -3.71
CA SER A 23 0.76 14.63 -4.15
C SER A 23 -0.08 15.28 -3.05
N LEU A 24 0.01 14.80 -1.82
CA LEU A 24 -0.74 15.35 -0.70
C LEU A 24 -0.37 16.83 -0.47
N LEU A 25 0.93 17.14 -0.44
CA LEU A 25 1.41 18.51 -0.21
C LEU A 25 1.03 19.48 -1.32
N LEU A 26 1.05 19.03 -2.58
CA LEU A 26 0.91 19.93 -3.74
C LEU A 26 -0.50 19.93 -4.35
N ARG A 27 -1.28 18.86 -4.15
CA ARG A 27 -2.62 18.69 -4.70
C ARG A 27 -3.71 18.58 -3.61
N GLY A 28 -3.32 18.48 -2.33
CA GLY A 28 -4.25 18.33 -1.22
C GLY A 28 -4.83 16.92 -1.06
N HIS A 29 -4.40 15.94 -1.85
CA HIS A 29 -4.87 14.55 -1.77
C HIS A 29 -3.77 13.55 -2.17
N PHE A 30 -3.88 12.32 -1.69
CA PHE A 30 -2.95 11.24 -2.05
C PHE A 30 -3.04 10.87 -3.53
N ALA A 31 -1.92 10.36 -4.08
CA ALA A 31 -1.78 10.15 -5.52
C ALA A 31 -2.76 9.10 -6.09
N ALA A 32 -3.17 8.12 -5.27
CA ALA A 32 -4.09 7.04 -5.66
C ALA A 32 -5.54 7.27 -5.21
N PHE A 33 -5.84 8.38 -4.53
CA PHE A 33 -7.14 8.66 -3.91
C PHE A 33 -7.88 9.76 -4.69
N GLN A 34 -7.90 9.63 -6.02
CA GLN A 34 -8.56 10.56 -6.92
C GLN A 34 -9.86 9.95 -7.42
N GLU A 35 -10.94 10.71 -7.32
CA GLU A 35 -12.19 10.42 -8.01
C GLU A 35 -12.03 10.91 -9.45
N GLY A 36 -11.72 9.99 -10.36
CA GLY A 36 -11.61 10.31 -11.79
C GLY A 36 -12.99 10.22 -12.45
N ASN A 37 -13.24 11.05 -13.48
CA ASN A 37 -14.46 10.99 -14.29
C ASN A 37 -14.73 9.56 -14.82
N GLY A 38 -15.52 8.78 -14.08
CA GLY A 38 -15.92 7.41 -14.44
C GLY A 38 -15.19 6.27 -13.71
N ASN A 39 -14.18 6.53 -12.87
CA ASN A 39 -13.54 5.50 -12.06
C ASN A 39 -14.10 5.57 -10.62
N TYR A 40 -14.84 4.55 -10.20
CA TYR A 40 -15.21 4.36 -8.79
C TYR A 40 -13.95 4.48 -7.93
N PRO A 41 -13.98 5.18 -6.78
CA PRO A 41 -12.80 5.33 -5.94
C PRO A 41 -12.31 3.94 -5.51
N ALA A 42 -11.23 3.46 -6.15
CA ALA A 42 -10.64 2.17 -5.84
C ALA A 42 -10.04 2.14 -4.42
N HIS A 43 -9.78 3.33 -3.86
CA HIS A 43 -9.18 3.52 -2.54
C HIS A 43 -9.99 4.56 -1.76
N ILE A 44 -10.64 4.11 -0.69
CA ILE A 44 -11.49 4.94 0.16
C ILE A 44 -10.71 5.42 1.40
N THR A 45 -9.95 4.51 2.03
CA THR A 45 -9.24 4.78 3.28
C THR A 45 -7.73 4.70 3.10
N ALA A 46 -7.02 5.75 3.52
CA ALA A 46 -5.57 5.78 3.54
C ALA A 46 -5.04 4.96 4.72
N LEU A 47 -4.63 3.72 4.46
CA LEU A 47 -4.04 2.83 5.47
C LEU A 47 -2.52 2.97 5.54
N LEU A 48 -1.97 2.91 6.75
CA LEU A 48 -0.54 2.81 7.00
C LEU A 48 -0.15 1.37 7.34
N GLU A 49 1.16 1.13 7.40
CA GLU A 49 1.76 -0.14 7.87
C GLU A 49 1.19 -0.61 9.20
N ILE A 50 1.11 0.32 10.16
CA ILE A 50 0.63 0.02 11.50
C ILE A 50 -0.86 -0.35 11.49
N ASP A 51 -1.65 0.23 10.60
CA ASP A 51 -3.08 -0.06 10.49
C ASP A 51 -3.29 -1.45 9.88
N LEU A 52 -2.51 -1.81 8.85
CA LEU A 52 -2.52 -3.16 8.29
C LEU A 52 -2.17 -4.22 9.35
N LEU A 53 -1.15 -3.95 10.17
CA LEU A 53 -0.75 -4.85 11.26
C LEU A 53 -1.82 -4.95 12.35
N ARG A 54 -2.45 -3.82 12.72
CA ARG A 54 -3.55 -3.80 13.69
C ARG A 54 -4.75 -4.59 13.18
N LEU A 55 -5.16 -4.37 11.93
CA LEU A 55 -6.25 -5.11 11.29
C LEU A 55 -5.98 -6.63 11.26
N ALA A 56 -4.77 -7.04 10.88
CA ALA A 56 -4.41 -8.45 10.90
C ALA A 56 -4.44 -9.04 12.32
N LYS A 57 -3.95 -8.29 13.31
CA LYS A 57 -3.98 -8.70 14.71
C LYS A 57 -5.41 -8.84 15.25
N GLU A 58 -6.29 -7.88 14.94
CA GLU A 58 -7.71 -7.89 15.28
C GLU A 58 -8.45 -9.09 14.66
N ASN A 59 -7.96 -9.57 13.51
CA ASN A 59 -8.48 -10.76 12.83
C ASN A 59 -7.74 -12.05 13.19
N HIS A 60 -6.92 -12.04 14.25
CA HIS A 60 -6.16 -13.20 14.74
C HIS A 60 -5.24 -13.85 13.69
N LEU A 61 -4.77 -13.07 12.70
CA LEU A 61 -3.83 -13.57 11.73
C LEU A 61 -2.43 -13.70 12.34
N ILE A 62 -1.68 -14.70 11.88
CA ILE A 62 -0.34 -15.03 12.36
C ILE A 62 0.69 -14.84 11.24
N ASN A 63 1.98 -14.90 11.57
CA ASN A 63 3.09 -14.79 10.61
C ASN A 63 3.01 -13.55 9.71
N MET A 64 2.69 -12.40 10.32
CA MET A 64 2.51 -11.13 9.62
C MET A 64 3.85 -10.57 9.13
N ASN A 65 3.91 -10.14 7.87
CA ASN A 65 5.06 -9.50 7.25
C ASN A 65 4.62 -8.35 6.35
N ILE A 66 5.32 -7.22 6.40
CA ILE A 66 5.12 -6.08 5.50
C ILE A 66 6.17 -6.11 4.40
N GLY A 67 5.70 -6.06 3.16
CA GLY A 67 6.52 -5.85 1.98
C GLY A 67 6.12 -4.58 1.23
N TYR A 68 7.00 -4.16 0.31
CA TYR A 68 6.73 -3.07 -0.62
C TYR A 68 6.92 -3.53 -2.06
N SER A 69 6.22 -2.91 -3.00
CA SER A 69 6.33 -3.26 -4.43
C SER A 69 7.73 -3.05 -5.00
N ASN A 70 8.59 -2.26 -4.36
CA ASN A 70 9.91 -1.85 -4.85
C ASN A 70 9.85 -1.23 -6.25
N LYS A 71 8.69 -0.68 -6.59
CA LYS A 71 8.37 -0.03 -7.85
C LYS A 71 7.41 1.09 -7.55
N GLY A 72 7.85 2.32 -7.81
CA GLY A 72 7.04 3.51 -7.68
C GLY A 72 7.40 4.53 -8.73
N LYS A 73 6.45 5.42 -9.04
CA LYS A 73 6.69 6.51 -9.99
C LYS A 73 7.37 7.67 -9.29
N ILE A 74 8.31 8.31 -9.99
CA ILE A 74 8.89 9.56 -9.53
C ILE A 74 7.77 10.61 -9.54
N PRO A 75 7.57 11.37 -8.45
CA PRO A 75 6.58 12.44 -8.42
C PRO A 75 6.70 13.32 -9.68
N TRP A 76 5.57 13.69 -10.30
CA TRP A 76 5.48 14.62 -11.46
C TRP A 76 6.07 14.12 -12.78
N LEU A 77 6.78 13.00 -12.77
CA LEU A 77 7.36 12.39 -13.96
C LEU A 77 6.62 11.10 -14.31
N SER A 78 6.63 10.74 -15.59
CA SER A 78 6.11 9.46 -16.07
C SER A 78 7.08 8.30 -15.86
N PHE A 79 8.24 8.55 -15.23
CA PHE A 79 9.30 7.58 -15.00
C PHE A 79 9.17 6.87 -13.64
N TYR A 80 9.74 5.68 -13.56
CA TYR A 80 9.88 4.94 -12.31
C TYR A 80 11.20 5.28 -11.62
N TRP A 81 11.24 5.11 -10.30
CA TRP A 81 12.50 5.18 -9.57
C TRP A 81 13.52 4.17 -10.13
N PRO A 82 14.81 4.51 -10.18
CA PRO A 82 15.88 3.56 -10.47
C PRO A 82 15.79 2.31 -9.59
N SER A 83 16.20 1.16 -10.13
CA SER A 83 16.03 -0.14 -9.48
C SER A 83 16.73 -0.30 -8.13
N PHE A 84 17.73 0.54 -7.82
CA PHE A 84 18.42 0.55 -6.52
C PHE A 84 17.66 1.32 -5.43
N LEU A 85 16.70 2.18 -5.81
CA LEU A 85 15.85 2.90 -4.87
C LEU A 85 14.58 2.09 -4.59
N LYS A 86 14.60 1.38 -3.46
CA LYS A 86 13.58 0.41 -3.05
C LYS A 86 13.01 0.73 -1.66
N GLY A 87 11.96 0.02 -1.27
CA GLY A 87 11.35 0.15 0.05
C GLY A 87 10.31 1.26 0.15
N LYS A 88 9.99 1.65 1.38
CA LYS A 88 8.86 2.51 1.74
C LYS A 88 8.76 3.81 0.95
N LEU A 89 9.85 4.55 0.81
CA LEU A 89 9.78 5.88 0.18
C LEU A 89 9.62 5.81 -1.34
N PHE A 90 10.03 4.71 -1.96
CA PHE A 90 10.15 4.56 -3.42
C PHE A 90 9.15 3.58 -4.03
N SER A 91 8.23 3.02 -3.23
CA SER A 91 7.25 2.03 -3.68
C SER A 91 5.85 2.62 -3.69
N ASP A 92 5.11 2.42 -4.79
CA ASP A 92 3.72 2.91 -4.90
C ASP A 92 2.74 2.09 -4.06
N ASN A 93 3.08 0.84 -3.71
CA ASN A 93 2.21 -0.06 -2.95
C ASN A 93 2.94 -0.69 -1.78
N ILE A 94 2.17 -0.95 -0.73
CA ILE A 94 2.51 -1.76 0.43
C ILE A 94 1.69 -3.05 0.39
N VAL A 95 2.29 -4.15 0.85
CA VAL A 95 1.65 -5.46 0.94
C VAL A 95 1.80 -6.00 2.35
N LEU A 96 0.70 -6.42 2.96
CA LEU A 96 0.69 -7.26 4.13
C LEU A 96 0.54 -8.72 3.70
N LEU A 97 1.50 -9.55 4.09
CA LEU A 97 1.38 -11.01 4.06
C LEU A 97 1.05 -11.48 5.46
N ALA A 98 0.07 -12.36 5.59
CA ALA A 98 -0.30 -12.97 6.87
C ALA A 98 -0.89 -14.36 6.63
N GLN A 99 -1.01 -15.16 7.66
CA GLN A 99 -1.55 -16.52 7.58
C GLN A 99 -2.77 -16.66 8.48
N LYS A 100 -3.80 -17.34 7.98
CA LYS A 100 -4.93 -17.75 8.81
C LYS A 100 -4.49 -18.86 9.77
N PRO A 101 -4.81 -18.79 11.07
CA PRO A 101 -4.51 -19.88 12.00
C PRO A 101 -5.17 -21.21 11.55
N ILE A 102 -4.61 -22.33 12.02
CA ILE A 102 -5.10 -23.68 11.75
C ILE A 102 -6.36 -23.94 12.58
#